data_AF-A0A522BEZ0-F1
#
_entry.id   AF-A0A522BEZ0-F1
#
_cell.length_a   1.000
_cell.length_b   1.000
_cell.length_c   1.000
_cell.angle_alpha   90.00
_cell.angle_beta   90.00
_cell.angle_gamma   90.00
#
_symmetry.space_group_name_H-M   'P 1'
#
loop_
_entity.id
_entity.type
_entity.pdbx_description
1 polymer ?
#
loop_
_entity_poly.entity_id
_entity_poly.type
_entity_poly.pdbx_seq_one_letter_code
_entity_poly.pdbx_strand_id
1 'polypeptide(L)'
;MKKLFAILFVLTLAFPAAALADDFSDLITSINVNANADLGAFRVNVGAQFGAGAPKIDAVLSAVGSPGDAYMVLQISNVTKKPVEVVIQEYKVNKHKGWGVMAQNLGIKPGSPEFHGLKSGKYANESKNKGKAKEEKNGGAKKGGGKKK
;
A
#
# COMPACT_ATOMS: atom_id res chain seq x y z
N MET A 1 45.76 -35.74 26.49
CA MET A 1 44.34 -35.62 26.84
C MET A 1 43.80 -34.31 26.28
N LYS A 2 42.67 -34.39 25.56
CA LYS A 2 41.63 -33.37 25.38
C LYS A 2 41.99 -32.20 24.45
N LYS A 3 41.51 -32.23 23.20
CA LYS A 3 40.23 -31.65 22.70
C LYS A 3 40.43 -30.16 22.34
N LEU A 4 39.94 -29.57 21.25
CA LEU A 4 39.09 -29.97 20.13
C LEU A 4 39.20 -28.81 19.12
N PHE A 5 39.16 -29.13 17.82
CA PHE A 5 38.72 -28.21 16.77
C PHE A 5 37.37 -27.59 17.12
N ALA A 6 37.16 -26.30 16.82
CA ALA A 6 36.05 -25.86 15.98
C ALA A 6 35.95 -24.32 15.93
N ILE A 7 36.18 -23.81 14.73
CA ILE A 7 35.69 -22.54 14.20
C ILE A 7 34.18 -22.44 14.44
N LEU A 8 33.68 -21.33 14.99
CA LEU A 8 32.34 -20.86 14.61
C LEU A 8 32.22 -19.34 14.75
N PHE A 9 32.35 -18.70 13.60
CA PHE A 9 31.97 -17.32 13.33
C PHE A 9 30.43 -17.27 13.33
N VAL A 10 29.81 -16.88 14.44
CA VAL A 10 28.37 -16.57 14.44
C VAL A 10 28.21 -15.06 14.67
N LEU A 11 28.36 -14.34 13.56
CA LEU A 11 27.90 -12.97 13.41
C LEU A 11 26.36 -13.00 13.42
N THR A 12 25.76 -12.98 14.61
CA THR A 12 24.32 -12.74 14.78
C THR A 12 24.05 -11.26 14.51
N LEU A 13 23.93 -10.89 13.23
CA LEU A 13 23.25 -9.66 12.85
C LEU A 13 21.78 -9.80 13.25
N ALA A 14 21.47 -9.38 14.47
CA ALA A 14 20.12 -9.02 14.87
C ALA A 14 19.70 -7.84 13.98
N PHE A 15 19.05 -8.14 12.85
CA PHE A 15 18.33 -7.13 12.11
C PHE A 15 17.26 -6.56 13.06
N PRO A 16 17.27 -5.26 13.38
CA PRO A 16 16.13 -4.69 14.06
C PRO A 16 14.94 -4.87 13.12
N ALA A 17 13.94 -5.63 13.58
CA ALA A 17 12.61 -5.58 12.98
C ALA A 17 12.09 -4.17 13.25
N ALA A 18 12.53 -3.21 12.44
CA ALA A 18 11.95 -1.89 12.41
C ALA A 18 10.45 -2.13 12.23
N ALA A 19 9.67 -1.66 13.21
CA ALA A 19 8.24 -1.64 13.13
C ALA A 19 7.87 -0.87 11.85
N LEU A 20 7.62 -1.60 10.76
CA LEU A 20 7.04 -1.07 9.53
C LEU A 20 5.55 -0.86 9.80
N ALA A 21 5.23 -0.02 10.78
CA ALA A 21 3.88 0.40 11.08
C ALA A 21 3.54 1.66 10.26
N ASP A 22 2.26 1.69 9.87
CA ASP A 22 1.44 2.81 9.38
C ASP A 22 1.32 3.10 7.87
N ASP A 23 2.38 3.09 7.05
CA ASP A 23 2.20 3.52 5.64
C ASP A 23 1.22 2.64 4.82
N PHE A 24 1.23 1.31 5.04
CA PHE A 24 0.31 0.40 4.35
C PHE A 24 -1.12 0.50 4.88
N SER A 25 -1.27 0.69 6.19
CA SER A 25 -2.57 0.81 6.84
C SER A 25 -3.28 2.08 6.38
N ASP A 26 -2.56 3.21 6.33
CA ASP A 26 -3.08 4.48 5.85
C ASP A 26 -3.51 4.41 4.39
N LEU A 27 -2.70 3.76 3.55
CA LEU A 27 -3.03 3.52 2.16
C LEU A 27 -4.32 2.69 2.01
N ILE A 28 -4.43 1.57 2.71
CA ILE A 28 -5.59 0.67 2.62
C ILE A 28 -6.83 1.40 3.12
N THR A 29 -6.70 2.14 4.22
CA THR A 29 -7.79 2.94 4.78
C THR A 29 -8.24 4.00 3.79
N SER A 30 -7.31 4.73 3.16
CA SER A 30 -7.67 5.76 2.18
C SER A 30 -8.35 5.15 0.94
N ILE A 31 -7.89 4.00 0.46
CA ILE A 31 -8.52 3.29 -0.66
C ILE A 31 -9.92 2.83 -0.26
N ASN A 32 -10.09 2.25 0.93
CA ASN A 32 -11.38 1.81 1.44
C ASN A 32 -12.37 2.97 1.52
N VAL A 33 -11.97 4.12 2.07
CA VAL A 33 -12.82 5.32 2.15
C VAL A 33 -13.24 5.79 0.75
N ASN A 34 -12.30 5.90 -0.19
CA ASN A 34 -12.62 6.34 -1.55
C ASN A 34 -13.49 5.34 -2.32
N ALA A 35 -13.22 4.05 -2.19
CA ALA A 35 -13.97 3.00 -2.85
C ALA A 35 -15.36 2.80 -2.25
N ASN A 36 -15.53 3.05 -0.95
CA ASN A 36 -16.86 3.03 -0.31
C ASN A 36 -17.72 4.21 -0.77
N ALA A 37 -17.11 5.35 -1.13
CA ALA A 37 -17.83 6.48 -1.70
C ALA A 37 -18.29 6.20 -3.14
N ASP A 38 -17.49 5.49 -3.93
CA ASP A 38 -17.85 5.07 -5.29
C ASP A 38 -17.13 3.78 -5.70
N LEU A 39 -17.80 2.65 -5.50
CA LEU A 39 -17.26 1.33 -5.84
C LEU A 39 -17.23 1.09 -7.36
N GLY A 40 -18.08 1.78 -8.12
CA GLY A 40 -18.11 1.71 -9.58
C GLY A 40 -16.84 2.34 -10.16
N ALA A 41 -16.52 3.57 -9.74
CA ALA A 41 -15.28 4.24 -10.12
C ALA A 41 -14.04 3.45 -9.69
N PHE A 42 -14.06 2.85 -8.50
CA PHE A 42 -12.99 1.96 -8.06
C PHE A 42 -12.74 0.81 -9.03
N ARG A 43 -13.79 0.07 -9.40
CA ARG A 43 -13.67 -1.06 -10.34
C ARG A 43 -13.10 -0.64 -11.69
N VAL A 44 -13.56 0.49 -12.23
CA VAL A 44 -13.09 1.01 -13.52
C VAL A 44 -11.61 1.37 -13.46
N ASN A 45 -11.19 2.15 -12.46
CA ASN A 45 -9.81 2.62 -12.35
C ASN A 45 -8.85 1.47 -12.07
N VAL A 46 -9.21 0.54 -11.18
CA VAL A 46 -8.41 -0.66 -10.88
C VAL A 46 -8.33 -1.56 -12.11
N GLY A 47 -9.45 -1.79 -12.80
CA GLY A 47 -9.47 -2.56 -14.04
C GLY A 47 -8.56 -1.97 -15.12
N ALA A 48 -8.61 -0.65 -15.30
CA ALA A 48 -7.73 0.08 -16.22
C ALA A 48 -6.25 0.00 -15.81
N GLN A 49 -5.94 0.16 -14.51
CA GLN A 49 -4.57 0.12 -14.01
C GLN A 49 -3.90 -1.24 -14.21
N PHE A 50 -4.65 -2.33 -13.99
CA PHE A 50 -4.11 -3.70 -14.01
C PHE A 50 -4.43 -4.48 -15.28
N GLY A 51 -5.11 -3.86 -16.26
CA GLY A 51 -5.57 -4.55 -17.47
C GLY A 51 -6.50 -5.72 -17.16
N ALA A 52 -7.34 -5.59 -16.13
CA ALA A 52 -8.20 -6.64 -15.63
C ALA A 52 -9.68 -6.31 -15.89
N GLY A 53 -10.41 -7.26 -16.48
CA GLY A 53 -11.85 -7.13 -16.67
C GLY A 53 -12.63 -7.19 -15.37
N ALA A 54 -13.85 -6.64 -15.36
CA ALA A 54 -14.72 -6.59 -14.18
C ALA A 54 -14.89 -7.94 -13.44
N PRO A 55 -15.07 -9.09 -14.12
CA PRO A 55 -15.19 -10.38 -13.43
C PRO A 55 -13.98 -10.74 -12.56
N LYS A 56 -12.76 -10.40 -13.03
CA LYS A 56 -11.54 -10.64 -12.26
C LYS A 56 -11.48 -9.73 -11.03
N ILE A 57 -11.88 -8.46 -11.17
CA ILE A 57 -11.89 -7.51 -10.05
C ILE A 57 -12.90 -7.94 -8.99
N ASP A 58 -14.11 -8.35 -9.39
CA ASP A 58 -15.15 -8.81 -8.46
C ASP A 58 -14.75 -10.12 -7.75
N ALA A 59 -14.07 -11.03 -8.45
CA ALA A 59 -13.53 -12.25 -7.85
C ALA A 59 -12.50 -11.94 -6.75
N VAL A 60 -11.59 -10.98 -7.00
CA VAL A 60 -10.59 -10.56 -6.00
C VAL A 60 -11.26 -9.87 -4.82
N LEU A 61 -12.19 -8.93 -5.07
CA LEU A 61 -12.97 -8.25 -4.00
C LEU A 61 -13.67 -9.27 -3.10
N SER A 62 -14.31 -10.28 -3.69
CA SER A 62 -14.99 -11.35 -2.96
C SER A 62 -14.03 -12.22 -2.13
N ALA A 63 -12.78 -12.38 -2.58
CA ALA A 63 -11.79 -13.21 -1.91
C ALA A 63 -11.15 -12.55 -0.67
N VAL A 64 -11.08 -11.22 -0.64
CA VAL A 64 -10.32 -10.48 0.40
C VAL A 64 -11.16 -9.62 1.33
N GLY A 65 -12.37 -9.22 0.89
CA GLY A 65 -13.38 -8.58 1.73
C GLY A 65 -13.27 -7.04 1.85
N SER A 66 -12.23 -6.42 1.30
CA SER A 66 -12.13 -4.95 1.23
C SER A 66 -11.51 -4.46 -0.09
N PRO A 67 -11.91 -3.27 -0.59
CA PRO A 67 -11.29 -2.66 -1.77
C PRO A 67 -9.78 -2.42 -1.64
N GLY A 68 -9.32 -1.99 -0.47
CA GLY A 68 -7.90 -1.74 -0.18
C GLY A 68 -7.07 -3.02 -0.21
N ASP A 69 -7.59 -4.12 0.37
CA ASP A 69 -6.92 -5.42 0.29
C ASP A 69 -6.95 -5.97 -1.15
N ALA A 70 -8.03 -5.75 -1.90
CA ALA A 70 -8.13 -6.17 -3.30
C ALA A 70 -7.11 -5.43 -4.19
N TYR A 71 -6.94 -4.13 -3.95
CA TYR A 71 -5.90 -3.35 -4.59
C TYR A 71 -4.50 -3.91 -4.27
N MET A 72 -4.22 -4.21 -3.00
CA MET A 72 -2.93 -4.73 -2.58
C MET A 72 -2.61 -6.09 -3.22
N VAL A 73 -3.59 -6.98 -3.31
CA VAL A 73 -3.45 -8.27 -4.00
C VAL A 73 -3.07 -8.07 -5.47
N LEU A 74 -3.79 -7.21 -6.19
CA LEU A 74 -3.54 -6.93 -7.60
C LEU A 74 -2.19 -6.23 -7.82
N GLN A 75 -1.85 -5.28 -6.96
CA GLN A 75 -0.60 -4.55 -7.03
C GLN A 75 0.60 -5.46 -6.81
N ILE A 76 0.57 -6.33 -5.79
CA ILE A 76 1.65 -7.27 -5.53
C ILE A 76 1.76 -8.29 -6.66
N SER A 77 0.63 -8.82 -7.18
CA SER A 77 0.63 -9.71 -8.34
C SER A 77 1.28 -9.05 -9.56
N ASN A 78 0.94 -7.81 -9.86
CA ASN A 78 1.50 -7.07 -10.99
C ASN A 78 3.00 -6.80 -10.86
N VAL A 79 3.47 -6.46 -9.66
CA VAL A 79 4.88 -6.16 -9.38
C VAL A 79 5.73 -7.44 -9.38
N THR A 80 5.25 -8.49 -8.70
CA THR A 80 5.99 -9.76 -8.58
C THR A 80 5.84 -10.70 -9.79
N LYS A 81 4.93 -10.36 -10.71
CA LYS A 81 4.50 -11.21 -11.84
C LYS A 81 3.98 -12.59 -11.41
N LYS A 82 3.56 -12.72 -10.15
CA LYS A 82 2.94 -13.95 -9.63
C LYS A 82 1.45 -13.97 -9.97
N PRO A 83 0.85 -15.17 -10.15
CA PRO A 83 -0.60 -15.31 -10.27
C PRO A 83 -1.32 -14.66 -9.09
N VAL A 84 -2.47 -14.06 -9.35
CA VAL A 84 -3.25 -13.34 -8.31
C VAL A 84 -3.70 -14.31 -7.21
N GLU A 85 -3.95 -15.56 -7.58
CA GLU A 85 -4.33 -16.65 -6.68
C GLU A 85 -3.25 -16.92 -5.64
N VAL A 86 -1.97 -16.87 -6.02
CA VAL A 86 -0.84 -17.07 -5.09
C VAL A 86 -0.83 -15.97 -4.03
N VAL A 87 -1.12 -14.73 -4.44
CA VAL A 87 -1.18 -13.58 -3.52
C VAL A 87 -2.41 -13.67 -2.61
N ILE A 88 -3.55 -14.15 -3.12
CA ILE A 88 -4.76 -14.41 -2.32
C ILE A 88 -4.51 -15.50 -1.27
N GLN A 89 -3.78 -16.57 -1.62
CA GLN A 89 -3.43 -17.60 -0.65
C GLN A 89 -2.53 -17.03 0.46
N GLU A 90 -1.52 -16.25 0.09
CA GLU A 90 -0.67 -15.55 1.06
C GLU A 90 -1.50 -14.65 1.99
N TYR A 91 -2.45 -13.89 1.43
CA TYR A 91 -3.38 -13.06 2.21
C TYR A 91 -4.19 -13.87 3.22
N LYS A 92 -4.79 -14.99 2.79
CA LYS A 92 -5.61 -15.83 3.68
C LYS A 92 -4.82 -16.35 4.88
N VAL A 93 -3.56 -16.71 4.67
CA VAL A 93 -2.68 -17.27 5.72
C VAL A 93 -2.10 -16.16 6.60
N ASN A 94 -1.64 -15.06 6.03
CA ASN A 94 -0.79 -14.08 6.70
C ASN A 94 -1.40 -12.68 6.88
N LYS A 95 -2.69 -12.46 6.60
CA LYS A 95 -3.35 -11.14 6.75
C LYS A 95 -3.16 -10.48 8.13
N HIS A 96 -3.05 -11.28 9.19
CA HIS A 96 -2.84 -10.79 10.56
C HIS A 96 -1.43 -10.25 10.83
N LYS A 97 -0.46 -10.54 9.95
CA LYS A 97 0.93 -10.06 10.04
C LYS A 97 1.16 -8.75 9.29
N GLY A 98 0.16 -8.29 8.55
CA GLY A 98 0.23 -7.06 7.76
C GLY A 98 0.88 -7.23 6.37
N TRP A 99 0.61 -6.24 5.52
CA TRP A 99 1.01 -6.26 4.11
C TRP A 99 2.51 -6.18 3.87
N GLY A 100 3.25 -5.51 4.75
CA GLY A 100 4.71 -5.47 4.68
C GLY A 100 5.35 -6.85 4.79
N VAL A 101 4.79 -7.74 5.61
CA VAL A 101 5.29 -9.12 5.77
C VAL A 101 4.89 -9.98 4.56
N MET A 102 3.65 -9.86 4.10
CA MET A 102 3.19 -10.61 2.92
C MET A 102 3.96 -10.22 1.65
N ALA A 103 4.27 -8.94 1.46
CA ALA A 103 5.11 -8.47 0.36
C ALA A 103 6.50 -9.14 0.39
N GLN A 104 7.10 -9.26 1.58
CA GLN A 104 8.39 -9.94 1.76
C GLN A 104 8.32 -11.42 1.42
N ASN A 105 7.30 -12.13 1.92
CA ASN A 105 7.08 -13.54 1.63
C ASN A 105 6.90 -13.80 0.13
N LEU A 106 6.33 -12.84 -0.59
CA LEU A 106 6.14 -12.90 -2.04
C LEU A 106 7.36 -12.41 -2.85
N GLY A 107 8.47 -12.10 -2.19
CA GLY A 107 9.75 -11.78 -2.81
C GLY A 107 10.06 -10.29 -3.00
N ILE A 108 9.24 -9.40 -2.42
CA ILE A 108 9.49 -7.95 -2.44
C ILE A 108 10.37 -7.58 -1.26
N LYS A 109 11.62 -7.21 -1.53
CA LYS A 109 12.60 -6.89 -0.47
C LYS A 109 12.22 -5.58 0.24
N PRO A 110 12.27 -5.50 1.57
CA PRO A 110 12.08 -4.24 2.29
C PRO A 110 13.05 -3.18 1.80
N GLY A 111 12.57 -1.96 1.61
CA GLY A 111 13.38 -0.84 1.12
C GLY A 111 13.68 -0.87 -0.39
N SER A 112 13.21 -1.89 -1.13
CA SER A 112 13.36 -1.88 -2.59
C SER A 112 12.43 -0.84 -3.24
N PRO A 113 12.74 -0.37 -4.47
CA PRO A 113 11.85 0.52 -5.22
C PRO A 113 10.44 -0.05 -5.35
N GLU A 114 10.32 -1.38 -5.50
CA GLU A 114 9.03 -2.09 -5.54
C GLU A 114 8.29 -1.98 -4.22
N PHE A 115 8.98 -2.18 -3.08
CA PHE A 115 8.39 -2.06 -1.75
C PHE A 115 7.88 -0.65 -1.47
N HIS A 116 8.65 0.38 -1.84
CA HIS A 116 8.20 1.76 -1.78
C HIS A 116 7.04 2.03 -2.75
N GLY A 117 7.11 1.45 -3.96
CA GLY A 117 6.08 1.56 -4.99
C GLY A 117 4.74 0.95 -4.59
N LEU A 118 4.72 -0.07 -3.73
CA LEU A 118 3.46 -0.59 -3.16
C LEU A 118 2.74 0.48 -2.32
N LYS A 119 3.49 1.35 -1.65
CA LYS A 119 2.98 2.40 -0.76
C LYS A 119 2.61 3.69 -1.50
N SER A 120 3.20 3.92 -2.67
CA SER A 120 3.04 5.14 -3.47
C SER A 120 2.27 4.91 -4.78
N GLY A 121 1.44 3.85 -4.84
CA GLY A 121 0.66 3.52 -6.02
C GLY A 121 -0.19 4.69 -6.53
N LYS A 122 -0.59 4.68 -7.81
CA LYS A 122 -1.37 5.77 -8.44
C LYS A 122 -2.64 6.11 -7.63
N TYR A 123 -3.31 5.10 -7.08
CA TYR A 123 -4.43 5.22 -6.15
C TYR A 123 -4.09 5.89 -4.81
N ALA A 124 -2.87 5.68 -4.28
CA ALA A 124 -2.35 6.37 -3.09
C ALA A 124 -2.20 7.89 -3.34
N ASN A 125 -1.78 8.25 -4.55
CA ASN A 125 -1.55 9.65 -4.92
C ASN A 125 -2.86 10.36 -5.28
N GLU A 126 -3.79 9.70 -5.98
CA GLU A 126 -5.12 10.24 -6.27
C GLU A 126 -5.94 10.45 -4.99
N SER A 127 -5.88 9.50 -4.04
CA SER A 127 -6.54 9.64 -2.73
C SER A 127 -5.94 10.78 -1.90
N LYS A 128 -4.60 10.93 -1.87
CA LYS A 128 -3.94 12.07 -1.20
C LYS A 128 -4.30 13.42 -1.84
N ASN A 129 -4.47 13.46 -3.16
CA ASN A 129 -4.83 14.71 -3.85
C ASN A 129 -6.30 15.08 -3.65
N LYS A 130 -7.20 14.09 -3.53
CA LYS A 130 -8.62 14.33 -3.18
C LYS A 130 -8.82 14.81 -1.73
N GLY A 131 -7.90 14.50 -0.83
CA GLY A 131 -7.90 14.99 0.57
C GLY A 131 -7.39 16.42 0.76
N LYS A 132 -6.77 17.04 -0.27
CA LYS A 132 -6.27 18.44 -0.23
C LYS A 132 -7.21 19.46 -0.91
N ALA A 133 -8.49 19.14 -0.99
CA ALA A 133 -9.52 20.08 -1.44
C ALA A 133 -10.47 20.44 -0.29
N LYS A 134 -9.93 21.09 0.76
CA LYS A 134 -10.66 21.98 1.69
C LYS A 134 -9.72 22.57 2.74
N GLU A 135 -9.06 23.66 2.39
CA GLU A 135 -8.83 24.76 3.33
C GLU A 135 -9.04 26.07 2.56
N GLU A 136 -10.32 26.37 2.27
CA GLU A 136 -10.75 27.74 2.05
C GLU A 136 -10.54 28.49 3.37
N LYS A 137 -9.45 29.25 3.49
CA LYS A 137 -9.42 30.39 4.42
C LYS A 137 -9.96 31.60 3.70
N ASN A 138 -11.29 31.71 3.75
CA ASN A 138 -11.99 32.97 3.59
C ASN A 138 -11.70 33.82 4.85
N GLY A 139 -11.13 35.01 4.66
CA GLY A 139 -10.63 35.88 5.73
C GLY A 139 -10.52 37.34 5.30
N GLY A 140 -11.66 37.90 4.88
CA GLY A 140 -12.11 39.30 5.00
C GLY A 140 -11.14 40.49 5.14
N ALA A 141 -11.34 41.43 4.21
CA ALA A 141 -11.67 42.84 4.45
C ALA A 141 -10.58 43.93 4.65
N LYS A 142 -10.31 44.67 3.55
CA LYS A 142 -10.64 46.10 3.32
C LYS A 142 -10.12 47.19 4.29
N LYS A 143 -9.16 48.00 3.82
CA LYS A 143 -9.05 49.50 3.93
C LYS A 143 -7.76 49.92 3.21
N GLY A 144 -7.70 50.86 2.26
CA GLY A 144 -8.32 52.18 2.19
C GLY A 144 -7.35 53.23 2.73
N GLY A 145 -6.69 54.00 1.86
CA GLY A 145 -6.01 55.25 2.22
C GLY A 145 -4.60 55.41 1.64
N GLY A 146 -4.43 56.34 0.70
CA GLY A 146 -3.12 56.75 0.20
C GLY A 146 -2.35 57.62 1.20
N LYS A 147 -1.08 57.90 0.89
CA LYS A 147 -0.43 59.23 0.77
C LYS A 147 1.11 59.12 0.94
N LYS A 148 1.81 59.59 -0.10
CA LYS A 148 3.12 60.28 -0.13
C LYS A 148 4.34 59.66 0.59
N LYS A 149 5.41 59.46 -0.18
CA LYS A 149 6.60 60.32 -0.11
C LYS A 149 7.28 60.39 -1.46
#